data_AF-A0A7W1UGK2-F1
#
_entry.id   AF-A0A7W1UGK2-F1
#
_cell.length_a   1.000
_cell.length_b   1.000
_cell.length_c   1.000
_cell.angle_alpha   90.00
_cell.angle_beta   90.00
_cell.angle_gamma   90.00
#
_symmetry.space_group_name_H-M   'P 1'
#
loop_
_entity.id
_entity.type
_entity.pdbx_description
1 polymer ?
#
loop_
_entity_poly.entity_id
_entity_poly.type
_entity_poly.pdbx_seq_one_letter_code
_entity_poly.pdbx_strand_id
1 'polypeptide(L)'
;MNFDPAIAAMHALQQAEEQGELGDFESDILETEAIFSTDQGPQAKRAFDTLQELGAQLPEAQHLQEFLIYITWQQVTEGPLPRYFQLGLDLCDRFLDRFGKKIEGTPSHQHVVAIRESFQGGLGIEEEEDLMPEHDEDAFLGGD
;
A
#
# COMPACT_ATOMS: atom_id res chain seq x y z
N MET A 1 9.42 -5.47 -6.94
CA MET A 1 9.45 -4.12 -6.33
C MET A 1 10.85 -3.54 -6.44
N ASN A 2 11.02 -2.31 -6.95
CA ASN A 2 12.32 -1.69 -7.28
C ASN A 2 12.64 -0.42 -6.45
N PHE A 3 11.99 -0.23 -5.31
CA PHE A 3 12.21 0.90 -4.41
C PHE A 3 12.24 0.41 -2.95
N ASP A 4 12.72 1.24 -2.04
CA ASP A 4 12.72 0.97 -0.60
C ASP A 4 11.49 1.62 0.05
N PRO A 5 10.53 0.83 0.58
CA PRO A 5 9.31 1.37 1.18
C PRO A 5 9.56 2.19 2.45
N ALA A 6 10.63 1.95 3.20
CA ALA A 6 10.95 2.75 4.37
C ALA A 6 11.44 4.15 3.97
N ILE A 7 12.32 4.22 2.97
CA ILE A 7 12.77 5.51 2.42
C ILE A 7 11.59 6.25 1.76
N ALA A 8 10.75 5.54 1.02
CA ALA A 8 9.57 6.13 0.38
C ALA A 8 8.55 6.66 1.41
N ALA A 9 8.32 5.95 2.51
CA ALA A 9 7.49 6.42 3.62
C ALA A 9 8.02 7.74 4.20
N MET A 10 9.31 7.80 4.52
CA MET A 10 9.95 9.00 5.06
C MET A 10 9.78 10.21 4.13
N HIS A 11 10.03 10.03 2.83
CA HIS A 11 9.85 11.12 1.85
C HIS A 11 8.38 11.53 1.70
N ALA A 12 7.44 10.57 1.69
CA ALA A 12 6.02 10.85 1.57
C ALA A 12 5.51 11.66 2.77
N LEU A 13 5.89 11.29 4.00
CA LEU A 13 5.50 12.05 5.17
C LEU A 13 6.10 13.47 5.18
N GLN A 14 7.38 13.60 4.80
CA GLN A 14 8.02 14.91 4.65
C GLN A 14 7.28 15.79 3.63
N GLN A 15 6.87 15.22 2.49
CA GLN A 15 6.08 15.97 1.51
C GLN A 15 4.69 16.32 2.04
N ALA A 16 4.04 15.44 2.81
CA ALA A 16 2.75 15.74 3.42
C ALA A 16 2.83 16.93 4.39
N GLU A 17 3.91 17.01 5.18
CA GLU A 17 4.21 18.14 6.05
C GLU A 17 4.48 19.42 5.23
N GLU A 18 5.38 19.37 4.26
CA GLU A 18 5.76 20.53 3.43
C GLU A 18 4.59 21.12 2.63
N GLN A 19 3.65 20.27 2.20
CA GLN A 19 2.45 20.68 1.48
C GLN A 19 1.29 21.08 2.40
N GLY A 20 1.46 20.99 3.72
CA GLY A 20 0.43 21.30 4.72
C GLY A 20 -0.77 20.35 4.68
N GLU A 21 -0.58 19.12 4.22
CA GLU A 21 -1.65 18.11 4.09
C GLU A 21 -2.11 17.57 5.44
N LEU A 22 -1.23 17.63 6.46
CA LEU A 22 -1.49 17.05 7.78
C LEU A 22 -2.50 17.88 8.61
N GLY A 23 -2.64 19.17 8.30
CA GLY A 23 -3.62 20.06 8.91
C GLY A 23 -3.58 20.04 10.44
N ASP A 24 -4.76 19.96 11.07
CA ASP A 24 -4.88 19.95 12.54
C ASP A 24 -4.29 18.70 13.20
N PHE A 25 -4.02 17.64 12.43
CA PHE A 25 -3.48 16.37 12.94
C PHE A 25 -1.95 16.29 12.85
N GLU A 26 -1.27 17.33 12.35
CA GLU A 26 0.18 17.33 12.12
C GLU A 26 0.98 16.85 13.33
N SER A 27 0.75 17.43 14.51
CA SER A 27 1.47 17.04 15.72
C SER A 27 1.23 15.57 16.10
N ASP A 28 -0.03 15.12 16.03
CA ASP A 28 -0.40 13.75 16.38
C ASP A 28 0.20 12.73 15.41
N ILE A 29 0.21 13.04 14.11
CA ILE A 29 0.78 12.18 13.08
C ILE A 29 2.30 12.06 13.26
N LEU A 30 3.01 13.17 13.45
CA LEU A 30 4.47 13.16 13.61
C LEU A 30 4.92 12.48 14.90
N GLU A 31 4.22 12.71 16.02
CA GLU A 31 4.52 12.00 17.27
C GLU A 31 4.28 10.49 17.15
N THR A 32 3.18 10.12 16.50
CA THR A 32 2.84 8.70 16.30
C THR A 32 3.81 8.02 15.35
N GLU A 33 4.23 8.68 14.26
CA GLU A 33 5.26 8.14 13.36
C GLU A 33 6.59 7.94 14.07
N ALA A 34 7.02 8.88 14.93
CA ALA A 34 8.24 8.71 15.69
C ALA A 34 8.21 7.47 16.60
N ILE A 35 7.06 7.16 17.20
CA ILE A 35 6.86 5.92 17.97
C ILE A 35 6.92 4.70 17.07
N PHE A 36 6.23 4.73 15.92
CA PHE A 36 6.22 3.64 14.94
C PHE A 36 7.65 3.29 14.48
N SER A 37 8.46 4.30 14.17
CA SER A 37 9.80 4.13 13.61
C SER A 37 10.89 3.78 14.64
N THR A 38 10.66 4.01 15.94
CA THR A 38 11.68 3.81 16.98
C THR A 38 11.40 2.63 17.92
N ASP A 39 10.15 2.22 18.08
CA ASP A 39 9.77 1.11 18.96
C ASP A 39 9.59 -0.20 18.18
N GLN A 40 9.41 -1.32 18.89
CA GLN A 40 9.11 -2.62 18.31
C GLN A 40 7.95 -3.29 19.04
N GLY A 41 7.27 -4.21 18.36
CA GLY A 41 6.25 -5.04 18.99
C GLY A 41 4.95 -4.27 19.26
N PRO A 42 4.34 -4.35 20.47
CA PRO A 42 3.00 -3.83 20.70
C PRO A 42 2.85 -2.31 20.55
N GLN A 43 3.90 -1.52 20.83
CA GLN A 43 3.84 -0.07 20.72
C GLN A 43 3.85 0.37 19.26
N ALA A 44 4.77 -0.16 18.45
CA ALA A 44 4.81 0.09 17.01
C ALA A 44 3.49 -0.31 16.33
N LYS A 45 2.88 -1.43 16.72
CA LYS A 45 1.56 -1.85 16.19
C LYS A 45 0.45 -0.86 16.52
N ARG A 46 0.41 -0.35 17.76
CA ARG A 46 -0.58 0.67 18.14
C ARG A 46 -0.35 1.97 17.39
N ALA A 47 0.91 2.38 17.24
CA ALA A 47 1.26 3.57 16.47
C ALA A 47 0.84 3.43 15.00
N PHE A 48 1.10 2.26 14.39
CA PHE A 48 0.58 1.93 13.06
C PHE A 48 -0.95 2.07 13.01
N ASP A 49 -1.69 1.43 13.92
CA ASP A 49 -3.15 1.50 13.95
C ASP A 49 -3.65 2.96 14.08
N THR A 50 -3.03 3.76 14.97
CA THR A 50 -3.35 5.19 15.14
C THR A 50 -3.06 6.00 13.87
N LEU A 51 -1.95 5.76 13.16
CA LEU A 51 -1.64 6.43 11.89
C LEU A 51 -2.71 6.13 10.82
N GLN A 52 -3.18 4.88 10.77
CA GLN A 52 -4.26 4.50 9.86
C GLN A 52 -5.57 5.23 10.20
N GLU A 53 -5.89 5.40 11.49
CA GLU A 53 -7.07 6.14 11.94
C GLU A 53 -7.00 7.64 11.62
N LEU A 54 -5.86 8.28 11.88
CA LEU A 54 -5.62 9.69 11.56
C LEU A 54 -5.67 9.92 10.05
N GLY A 55 -5.00 9.05 9.28
CA GLY A 55 -5.01 9.11 7.82
C GLY A 55 -6.38 8.92 7.20
N ALA A 56 -7.27 8.13 7.81
CA ALA A 56 -8.65 7.98 7.36
C ALA A 56 -9.47 9.27 7.48
N GLN A 57 -9.08 10.21 8.37
CA GLN A 57 -9.69 11.53 8.47
C GLN A 57 -9.21 12.50 7.37
N LEU A 58 -8.13 12.16 6.67
CA LEU A 58 -7.48 13.00 5.67
C LEU A 58 -7.40 12.28 4.31
N PRO A 59 -8.52 11.85 3.70
CA PRO A 59 -8.50 11.09 2.45
C PRO A 59 -7.99 11.91 1.25
N GLU A 60 -7.98 13.24 1.34
CA GLU A 60 -7.48 14.14 0.31
C GLU A 60 -5.97 14.42 0.40
N ALA A 61 -5.31 14.01 1.49
CA ALA A 61 -3.88 14.19 1.73
C ALA A 61 -3.06 13.17 0.94
N GLN A 62 -2.73 13.48 -0.32
CA GLN A 62 -2.09 12.55 -1.23
C GLN A 62 -0.83 11.91 -0.63
N HIS A 63 0.10 12.71 -0.15
CA HIS A 63 1.39 12.22 0.34
C HIS A 63 1.23 11.47 1.67
N LEU A 64 0.26 11.87 2.51
CA LEU A 64 -0.07 11.08 3.69
C LEU A 64 -0.63 9.71 3.31
N GLN A 65 -1.52 9.62 2.32
CA GLN A 65 -2.04 8.33 1.86
C GLN A 65 -0.93 7.45 1.25
N GLU A 66 0.03 8.02 0.51
CA GLU A 66 1.23 7.30 0.06
C GLU A 66 2.04 6.75 1.24
N PHE A 67 2.27 7.57 2.27
CA PHE A 67 2.95 7.15 3.50
C PHE A 67 2.27 5.93 4.15
N LEU A 68 0.93 5.95 4.30
CA LEU A 68 0.16 4.85 4.90
C LEU A 68 0.31 3.53 4.11
N ILE A 69 0.35 3.60 2.78
CA ILE A 69 0.61 2.44 1.91
C ILE A 69 1.99 1.85 2.22
N TYR A 70 3.01 2.69 2.29
CA TYR A 70 4.39 2.25 2.49
C TYR A 70 4.62 1.65 3.89
N ILE A 71 4.08 2.24 4.96
CA ILE A 71 4.20 1.66 6.31
C ILE A 71 3.38 0.37 6.47
N THR A 72 2.29 0.21 5.70
CA THR A 72 1.52 -1.04 5.69
C THR A 72 2.36 -2.19 5.12
N TRP A 73 3.17 -1.92 4.10
CA TRP A 73 4.12 -2.91 3.59
C TRP A 73 5.20 -3.26 4.61
N GLN A 74 5.69 -2.28 5.39
CA GLN A 74 6.63 -2.57 6.48
C GLN A 74 6.03 -3.57 7.49
N GLN A 75 4.75 -3.40 7.87
CA GLN A 75 4.04 -4.37 8.73
C GLN A 75 3.94 -5.77 8.11
N VAL A 76 3.71 -5.87 6.80
CA VAL A 76 3.76 -7.15 6.08
C VAL A 76 5.13 -7.82 6.23
N THR A 77 6.21 -7.04 6.09
CA THR A 77 7.58 -7.60 6.17
C THR A 77 8.00 -8.02 7.57
N GLU A 78 7.47 -7.36 8.62
CA GLU A 78 7.73 -7.72 10.02
C GLU A 78 6.92 -8.93 10.49
N GLY A 79 5.69 -9.08 9.98
CA GLY A 79 4.77 -10.13 10.40
C GLY A 79 3.67 -10.31 9.36
N PRO A 80 3.84 -11.20 8.37
CA PRO A 80 2.97 -11.33 7.19
C PRO A 80 1.62 -11.95 7.56
N LEU A 81 0.77 -11.15 8.19
CA LEU A 81 -0.62 -11.51 8.49
C LEU A 81 -1.51 -11.12 7.30
N PRO A 82 -2.45 -12.00 6.87
CA PRO A 82 -3.34 -11.73 5.74
C PRO A 82 -4.04 -10.36 5.80
N ARG A 83 -4.38 -9.90 7.01
CA ARG A 83 -5.04 -8.60 7.21
C ARG A 83 -4.21 -7.41 6.72
N TYR A 84 -2.88 -7.45 6.79
CA TYR A 84 -2.03 -6.35 6.33
C TYR A 84 -1.94 -6.32 4.80
N PHE A 85 -1.96 -7.49 4.16
CA PHE A 85 -2.06 -7.56 2.71
C PHE A 85 -3.40 -7.02 2.20
N GLN A 86 -4.52 -7.42 2.83
CA GLN A 86 -5.84 -6.90 2.47
C GLN A 86 -5.93 -5.38 2.68
N LEU A 87 -5.49 -4.89 3.84
CA LEU A 87 -5.48 -3.46 4.13
C LEU A 87 -4.63 -2.68 3.12
N GLY A 88 -3.44 -3.19 2.78
CA GLY A 88 -2.54 -2.58 1.81
C GLY A 88 -3.16 -2.51 0.41
N LEU A 89 -3.82 -3.59 -0.02
CA LEU A 89 -4.56 -3.62 -1.29
C LEU A 89 -5.68 -2.58 -1.30
N ASP A 90 -6.50 -2.54 -0.24
CA ASP A 90 -7.61 -1.57 -0.13
C ASP A 90 -7.13 -0.11 -0.10
N LEU A 91 -5.95 0.15 0.50
CA LEU A 91 -5.33 1.47 0.48
C LEU A 91 -4.86 1.85 -0.93
N CYS A 92 -4.16 0.94 -1.63
CA CYS A 92 -3.69 1.17 -2.98
C CYS A 92 -4.85 1.44 -3.95
N ASP A 93 -5.92 0.64 -3.88
CA ASP A 93 -7.10 0.80 -4.74
C ASP A 93 -7.76 2.17 -4.54
N ARG A 94 -8.00 2.55 -3.28
CA ARG A 94 -8.57 3.87 -2.96
C ARG A 94 -7.66 5.02 -3.39
N PHE A 95 -6.35 4.87 -3.22
CA PHE A 95 -5.38 5.87 -3.60
C PHE A 95 -5.32 6.06 -5.13
N LEU A 96 -5.26 4.96 -5.89
CA LEU A 96 -5.21 5.01 -7.35
C LEU A 96 -6.53 5.51 -7.96
N ASP A 97 -7.68 5.14 -7.39
CA ASP A 97 -8.97 5.69 -7.81
C ASP A 97 -9.02 7.22 -7.66
N ARG A 98 -8.52 7.73 -6.52
CA ARG A 98 -8.56 9.15 -6.19
C ARG A 98 -7.49 9.98 -6.91
N PHE A 99 -6.25 9.52 -6.91
CA PHE A 99 -5.08 10.29 -7.35
C PHE A 99 -4.44 9.75 -8.62
N GLY A 100 -4.77 8.55 -9.07
CA GLY A 100 -4.05 7.86 -10.16
C GLY A 100 -3.87 8.70 -11.42
N LYS A 101 -4.93 9.39 -11.87
CA LYS A 101 -4.85 10.31 -13.02
C LYS A 101 -3.94 11.51 -12.81
N LYS A 102 -3.85 12.02 -11.57
CA LYS A 102 -3.01 13.19 -11.22
C LYS A 102 -1.53 12.81 -11.23
N ILE A 103 -1.21 11.59 -10.79
CA ILE A 103 0.17 11.14 -10.60
C ILE A 103 0.67 10.25 -11.74
N GLU A 104 -0.12 10.04 -12.79
CA GLU A 104 0.23 9.17 -13.90
C GLU A 104 1.63 9.50 -14.47
N GLY A 105 2.46 8.47 -14.64
CA GLY A 105 3.84 8.61 -15.11
C GLY A 105 4.86 9.14 -14.09
N THR A 106 4.46 9.46 -12.86
CA THR A 106 5.38 9.86 -11.79
C THR A 106 5.97 8.64 -11.06
N PRO A 107 7.08 8.81 -10.30
CA PRO A 107 7.60 7.75 -9.42
C PRO A 107 6.56 7.24 -8.41
N SER A 108 5.75 8.12 -7.81
CA SER A 108 4.69 7.73 -6.88
C SER A 108 3.69 6.76 -7.52
N HIS A 109 3.28 7.00 -8.77
CA HIS A 109 2.40 6.09 -9.48
C HIS A 109 3.03 4.71 -9.67
N GLN A 110 4.30 4.66 -10.10
CA GLN A 110 5.03 3.40 -10.31
C GLN A 110 5.22 2.64 -8.98
N HIS A 111 5.52 3.35 -7.89
CA HIS A 111 5.68 2.75 -6.58
C HIS A 111 4.38 2.15 -6.05
N VAL A 112 3.26 2.89 -6.15
CA VAL A 112 1.97 2.43 -5.66
C VAL A 112 1.43 1.25 -6.50
N VAL A 113 1.63 1.24 -7.81
CA VAL A 113 1.28 0.07 -8.64
C VAL A 113 2.12 -1.14 -8.24
N ALA A 114 3.45 -0.99 -8.13
CA ALA A 114 4.33 -2.11 -7.80
C ALA A 114 4.09 -2.70 -6.40
N ILE A 115 3.73 -1.88 -5.41
CA ILE A 115 3.41 -2.36 -4.05
C ILE A 115 2.02 -2.99 -3.99
N ARG A 116 1.06 -2.50 -4.79
CA ARG A 116 -0.26 -3.11 -4.96
C ARG A 116 -0.15 -4.54 -5.49
N GLU A 117 0.62 -4.76 -6.56
CA GLU A 117 0.92 -6.09 -7.10
C GLU A 117 1.51 -7.01 -6.02
N SER A 118 2.40 -6.45 -5.18
CA SER A 118 3.02 -7.20 -4.09
C SER A 118 2.00 -7.58 -3.00
N PHE A 119 1.01 -6.72 -2.73
CA PHE A 119 -0.10 -7.05 -1.82
C PHE A 119 -1.01 -8.15 -2.40
N GLN A 120 -1.35 -8.07 -3.69
CA GLN A 120 -2.15 -9.08 -4.39
C GLN A 120 -1.47 -10.45 -4.38
N GLY A 121 -0.17 -10.49 -4.72
CA GLY A 121 0.62 -11.72 -4.69
C GLY A 121 0.67 -12.33 -3.29
N GLY A 122 0.73 -11.51 -2.23
CA GLY A 122 0.66 -12.00 -0.85
C GLY A 122 -0.69 -12.58 -0.43
N LEU A 123 -1.76 -12.24 -1.13
CA LEU A 123 -3.10 -12.82 -0.95
C LEU A 123 -3.36 -14.02 -1.89
N GLY A 124 -2.45 -14.31 -2.82
CA GLY A 124 -2.65 -15.32 -3.86
C GLY A 124 -3.71 -14.91 -4.89
N ILE A 125 -3.92 -13.61 -5.09
CA ILE A 125 -4.76 -13.09 -6.16
C ILE A 125 -3.91 -13.03 -7.42
N GLU A 126 -4.11 -14.00 -8.31
CA GLU A 126 -3.51 -13.99 -9.65
C GLU A 126 -4.21 -12.91 -10.49
N GLU A 127 -3.44 -12.12 -11.23
CA GLU A 127 -4.01 -11.24 -12.25
C GLU A 127 -4.66 -12.14 -13.33
N GLU A 128 -5.84 -11.77 -13.81
CA GLU A 128 -6.62 -12.57 -14.78
C GLU A 128 -5.87 -12.87 -16.10
N GLU A 129 -4.66 -12.33 -16.29
CA GLU A 129 -3.75 -12.66 -17.41
C GLU A 129 -3.14 -14.08 -17.34
N ASP A 130 -3.15 -14.75 -16.18
CA ASP A 130 -2.65 -16.13 -16.04
C ASP A 130 -3.75 -17.22 -16.18
N LEU A 131 -4.97 -16.84 -16.56
CA LEU A 131 -5.93 -17.78 -17.13
C LEU A 131 -5.46 -18.17 -18.54
N MET A 132 -4.41 -19.00 -18.60
CA MET A 132 -4.16 -19.80 -19.80
C MET A 132 -5.49 -20.49 -20.14
N PRO A 133 -6.05 -20.33 -21.35
CA PRO A 133 -7.09 -21.24 -21.78
C PRO A 133 -6.44 -22.61 -21.75
N GLU A 134 -6.84 -23.46 -20.79
CA GLU A 134 -6.60 -24.89 -20.90
C GLU A 134 -7.23 -25.30 -22.23
N HIS A 135 -6.38 -25.39 -23.25
CA HIS A 135 -6.75 -25.85 -24.57
C HIS A 135 -7.04 -27.34 -24.37
N ASP A 136 -8.32 -27.65 -24.20
CA ASP A 136 -8.85 -29.01 -24.14
C ASP A 136 -8.76 -29.61 -25.56
N GLU A 137 -7.53 -29.75 -26.07
CA GLU A 137 -7.18 -30.45 -27.29
C GLU A 137 -6.74 -31.88 -26.93
N ASP A 138 -7.70 -32.74 -26.57
CA ASP A 138 -7.67 -34.15 -26.96
C ASP A 138 -8.85 -34.93 -26.35
N ALA A 139 -10.02 -34.92 -27.00
CA ALA A 139 -10.96 -36.03 -26.86
C ALA A 139 -12.02 -36.16 -27.97
N PHE A 140 -11.85 -35.65 -29.19
CA PHE A 140 -12.83 -35.96 -30.25
C PHE A 140 -12.20 -36.02 -31.64
N LEU A 141 -11.88 -37.25 -32.08
CA LEU A 141 -11.89 -37.79 -33.45
C LEU A 141 -11.62 -39.31 -33.27
N GLY A 142 -12.56 -40.24 -33.36
CA GLY A 142 -13.47 -40.46 -34.48
C GLY A 142 -12.78 -41.34 -35.52
N GLY A 143 -13.05 -42.65 -35.52
CA GLY A 143 -12.60 -43.58 -36.56
C GLY A 143 -13.30 -44.93 -36.46
N ASP A 144 -14.34 -45.09 -37.28
CA ASP A 144 -15.04 -46.33 -37.65
C ASP A 144 -14.11 -47.28 -38.43
#